data_AF-A0A1W1ELH4-F1
#
_entry.id   AF-A0A1W1ELH4-F1
#
_cell.length_a   1.000
_cell.length_b   1.000
_cell.length_c   1.000
_cell.angle_alpha   90.00
_cell.angle_beta   90.00
_cell.angle_gamma   90.00
#
_symmetry.space_group_name_H-M   'P 1'
#
loop_
_entity.id
_entity.type
_entity.pdbx_description
1 polymer ?
#
loop_
_entity_poly.entity_id
_entity_poly.type
_entity_poly.pdbx_seq_one_letter_code
_entity_poly.pdbx_strand_id
1 'polypeptide(L)'
;MNIKAILLIFIINLPLFADYTISYNGIKVGKIKDFSTIKNGYLIGKPINSFMGFFVPWDNYIIFQEGKKPIIKGKNRYKKDKHLILELINRLSKSKPTYKEFESKKYRLIIRCKDGVCNYIRSNKYKKSSSKGYREYLNDFRD
;
A
#
# COMPACT_ATOMS: atom_id res chain seq x y z
N MET A 1 28.40 -45.66 2.42
CA MET A 1 27.60 -44.66 3.16
C MET A 1 27.82 -43.30 2.49
N ASN A 2 26.93 -42.93 1.57
CA ASN A 2 27.15 -41.81 0.64
C ASN A 2 26.62 -40.51 1.24
N ILE A 3 27.53 -39.57 1.52
CA ILE A 3 27.26 -38.19 1.98
C ILE A 3 26.41 -37.36 0.97
N LYS A 4 26.09 -37.93 -0.20
CA LYS A 4 25.28 -37.29 -1.25
C LYS A 4 23.76 -37.25 -0.97
N ALA A 5 23.29 -37.75 0.18
CA ALA A 5 21.87 -37.78 0.54
C ALA A 5 21.47 -36.84 1.70
N ILE A 6 22.28 -35.84 2.04
CA ILE A 6 21.97 -34.83 3.09
C ILE A 6 21.81 -33.44 2.47
N LEU A 7 21.13 -33.34 1.34
CA LEU A 7 20.87 -32.05 0.70
C LEU A 7 19.54 -32.08 -0.04
N LEU A 8 18.50 -32.53 0.66
CA LEU A 8 17.13 -32.34 0.19
C LEU A 8 16.23 -31.94 1.37
N ILE A 9 15.57 -30.80 1.16
CA ILE A 9 14.42 -30.27 1.88
C ILE A 9 14.73 -29.47 3.17
N PHE A 10 15.44 -28.35 3.00
CA PHE A 10 15.28 -27.17 3.89
C PHE A 10 14.85 -25.93 3.09
N ILE A 11 13.89 -26.13 2.20
CA ILE A 11 13.12 -25.10 1.48
C ILE A 11 11.69 -25.68 1.59
N ILE A 12 10.65 -25.09 2.16
CA ILE A 12 10.18 -23.71 2.18
C ILE A 12 9.29 -23.58 3.44
N ASN A 13 9.84 -23.13 4.56
CA ASN A 13 9.03 -22.53 5.63
C ASN A 13 9.67 -21.20 6.01
N LEU A 14 10.05 -20.41 5.00
CA LEU A 14 10.20 -18.98 5.20
C LEU A 14 8.78 -18.49 5.48
N PRO A 15 8.46 -17.94 6.66
CA PRO A 15 7.18 -17.27 6.82
C PRO A 15 7.14 -16.16 5.76
N LEU A 16 6.33 -16.35 4.72
CA LEU A 16 5.98 -15.36 3.70
C LEU A 16 5.21 -14.16 4.28
N PHE A 17 5.25 -13.97 5.61
CA PHE A 17 4.69 -12.83 6.31
C PHE A 17 5.76 -11.73 6.37
N ALA A 18 5.99 -11.06 5.24
CA ALA A 18 6.74 -9.82 5.22
C ALA A 18 5.94 -8.76 6.02
N ASP A 19 6.23 -8.63 7.31
CA ASP A 19 5.77 -7.48 8.10
C ASP A 19 6.39 -6.20 7.51
N TYR A 20 5.59 -5.35 6.89
CA TYR A 20 6.08 -4.08 6.34
C TYR A 20 6.18 -3.03 7.44
N THR A 21 7.34 -2.41 7.60
CA THR A 21 7.53 -1.34 8.59
C THR A 21 7.11 0.03 8.07
N ILE A 22 6.40 0.78 8.91
CA ILE A 22 6.16 2.22 8.77
C ILE A 22 7.24 2.94 9.56
N SER A 23 7.99 3.83 8.91
CA SER A 23 9.03 4.63 9.55
C SER A 23 8.76 6.13 9.38
N TYR A 24 9.10 6.92 10.40
CA TYR A 24 9.07 8.38 10.39
C TYR A 24 10.43 8.89 10.90
N ASN A 25 11.15 9.68 10.09
CA ASN A 25 12.50 10.16 10.39
C ASN A 25 13.47 9.04 10.85
N GLY A 26 13.47 7.89 10.16
CA GLY A 26 14.31 6.74 10.52
C GLY A 26 13.81 5.91 11.70
N ILE A 27 12.82 6.40 12.46
CA ILE A 27 12.24 5.69 13.60
C ILE A 27 11.09 4.80 13.10
N LYS A 28 11.14 3.50 13.42
CA LYS A 28 10.05 2.57 13.14
C LYS A 28 8.85 2.88 14.06
N VAL A 29 7.74 3.30 13.47
CA VAL A 29 6.53 3.75 14.18
C VAL A 29 5.35 2.79 14.07
N GLY A 30 5.41 1.84 13.15
CA GLY A 30 4.34 0.87 12.95
C GLY A 30 4.72 -0.28 12.03
N LYS A 31 3.80 -1.23 11.91
CA LYS A 31 3.85 -2.40 11.06
C LYS A 31 2.54 -2.55 10.29
N ILE A 32 2.63 -3.00 9.06
CA ILE A 32 1.52 -3.44 8.23
C ILE A 32 1.74 -4.94 8.03
N LYS A 33 0.79 -5.75 8.50
CA LYS A 33 0.88 -7.22 8.42
C LYS A 33 0.90 -7.70 6.98
N ASP A 34 0.03 -7.12 6.15
CA ASP A 34 -0.08 -7.41 4.72
C ASP A 34 -0.86 -6.28 4.02
N PHE A 35 -0.82 -6.29 2.68
CA PHE A 35 -1.55 -5.34 1.83
C PHE A 35 -2.91 -5.86 1.35
N SER A 36 -3.41 -6.98 1.90
CA SER A 36 -4.63 -7.64 1.41
C SER A 36 -5.88 -6.76 1.51
N THR A 37 -5.89 -5.84 2.47
CA THR A 37 -7.02 -4.93 2.74
C THR A 37 -7.18 -3.84 1.68
N ILE A 38 -6.14 -3.53 0.89
CA ILE A 38 -6.20 -2.47 -0.13
C ILE A 38 -7.28 -2.76 -1.19
N LYS A 39 -7.51 -4.04 -1.51
CA LYS A 39 -8.57 -4.45 -2.46
C LYS A 39 -9.97 -4.03 -1.99
N ASN A 40 -10.15 -3.98 -0.67
CA ASN A 40 -11.38 -3.54 0.00
C ASN A 40 -11.42 -2.01 0.21
N GLY A 41 -10.38 -1.30 -0.22
CA GLY A 41 -10.30 0.16 -0.16
C GLY A 41 -9.85 0.74 1.17
N TYR A 42 -9.16 -0.04 2.00
CA TYR A 42 -8.54 0.47 3.22
C TYR A 42 -7.20 -0.22 3.49
N LEU A 43 -6.40 0.33 4.38
CA LEU A 43 -5.12 -0.22 4.82
C LEU A 43 -5.00 -0.10 6.33
N ILE A 44 -4.55 -1.17 6.98
CA ILE A 44 -4.38 -1.24 8.44
C ILE A 44 -2.89 -1.18 8.78
N GLY A 45 -2.49 -0.17 9.54
CA GLY A 45 -1.20 -0.12 10.23
C GLY A 45 -1.39 -0.35 11.73
N LYS A 46 -0.54 -1.17 12.33
CA LYS A 46 -0.44 -1.38 13.77
C LYS A 46 0.77 -0.62 14.31
N PRO A 47 0.67 0.10 15.43
CA PRO A 47 1.85 0.65 16.10
C PRO A 47 2.78 -0.49 16.57
N ILE A 48 4.10 -0.23 16.64
CA ILE A 48 5.07 -1.19 17.21
C ILE A 48 5.04 -1.05 18.75
N ASN A 49 4.78 -2.15 19.47
CA ASN A 49 4.61 -2.14 20.92
C ASN A 49 5.95 -1.95 21.69
N SER A 50 5.99 -0.91 22.53
CA SER A 50 5.92 -0.95 24.01
C SER A 50 6.09 0.47 24.55
N PHE A 51 7.01 1.25 23.97
CA PHE A 51 7.14 2.69 24.27
C PHE A 51 6.09 3.56 23.55
N MET A 52 5.72 3.24 22.30
CA MET A 52 4.67 3.98 21.59
C MET A 52 3.26 3.66 22.08
N GLY A 53 3.00 2.49 22.64
CA GLY A 53 1.67 2.10 23.13
C GLY A 53 1.13 3.03 24.22
N PHE A 54 2.03 3.68 24.98
CA PHE A 54 1.66 4.70 25.96
C PHE A 54 1.25 6.04 25.31
N PHE A 55 1.88 6.42 24.20
CA PHE A 55 1.60 7.67 23.48
C PHE A 55 0.54 7.53 22.37
N VAL A 56 0.23 6.30 21.97
CA VAL A 56 -0.64 5.97 20.85
C VAL A 56 -1.84 5.20 21.41
N PRO A 57 -2.92 5.89 21.80
CA PRO A 57 -4.05 5.28 22.50
C PRO A 57 -4.97 4.47 21.57
N TRP A 58 -4.53 4.07 20.39
CA TRP A 58 -5.33 3.33 19.40
C TRP A 58 -4.64 2.05 18.96
N ASP A 59 -5.41 0.97 18.86
CA ASP A 59 -5.01 -0.37 18.47
C ASP A 59 -4.55 -0.42 17.00
N ASN A 60 -5.26 0.30 16.13
CA ASN A 60 -4.92 0.37 14.71
C ASN A 60 -5.06 1.79 14.17
N TYR A 61 -4.23 2.08 13.17
CA TYR A 61 -4.34 3.25 12.31
C TYR A 61 -4.83 2.81 10.93
N ILE A 62 -5.99 3.31 10.52
CA ILE A 62 -6.70 2.87 9.32
C ILE A 62 -6.76 4.01 8.31
N ILE A 63 -6.14 3.81 7.16
CA ILE A 63 -6.29 4.69 5.99
C ILE A 63 -7.40 4.11 5.11
N PHE A 64 -8.39 4.90 4.70
CA PHE A 64 -9.53 4.40 3.92
C PHE A 64 -9.90 5.31 2.74
N GLN A 65 -10.34 4.69 1.65
CA GLN A 65 -10.93 5.35 0.48
C GLN A 65 -12.27 5.99 0.85
N GLU A 66 -12.66 7.05 0.15
CA GLU A 66 -13.99 7.65 0.31
C GLU A 66 -15.10 6.60 0.11
N GLY A 67 -16.10 6.60 1.02
CA GLY A 67 -17.20 5.65 0.99
C GLY A 67 -16.85 4.21 1.41
N LYS A 68 -15.59 3.90 1.74
CA LYS A 68 -15.14 2.55 2.12
C LYS A 68 -14.51 2.48 3.51
N LYS A 69 -15.05 3.24 4.46
CA LYS A 69 -14.61 3.17 5.85
C LYS A 69 -14.98 1.79 6.44
N PRO A 70 -14.02 0.96 6.88
CA PRO A 70 -14.34 -0.34 7.44
C PRO A 70 -14.84 -0.21 8.89
N ILE A 71 -15.59 -1.22 9.34
CA ILE A 71 -15.98 -1.40 10.74
C ILE A 71 -15.03 -2.42 11.35
N ILE A 72 -14.14 -1.97 12.25
CA ILE A 72 -13.15 -2.81 12.93
C ILE A 72 -13.32 -2.65 14.43
N LYS A 73 -13.33 -3.77 15.17
CA LYS A 73 -13.39 -3.78 16.63
C LYS A 73 -12.15 -3.14 17.25
N GLY A 74 -12.30 -2.61 18.46
CA GLY A 74 -11.22 -1.94 19.19
C GLY A 74 -11.14 -0.44 18.95
N LYS A 75 -10.17 0.19 19.61
CA LYS A 75 -9.96 1.64 19.56
C LYS A 75 -9.12 1.98 18.33
N ASN A 76 -9.77 2.45 17.28
CA ASN A 76 -9.12 2.66 15.98
C ASN A 76 -9.09 4.13 15.58
N ARG A 77 -7.96 4.58 15.02
CA ARG A 77 -7.84 5.91 14.42
C ARG A 77 -8.03 5.82 12.92
N TYR A 78 -9.01 6.56 12.40
CA TYR A 78 -9.35 6.55 10.98
C TYR A 78 -8.83 7.81 10.29
N LYS A 79 -8.27 7.66 9.10
CA LYS A 79 -7.90 8.78 8.22
C LYS A 79 -8.32 8.49 6.79
N LYS A 80 -9.03 9.44 6.20
CA LYS A 80 -9.38 9.36 4.78
C LYS A 80 -8.10 9.49 3.93
N ASP A 81 -7.99 8.68 2.89
CA ASP A 81 -6.91 8.74 1.92
C ASP A 81 -7.02 10.02 1.08
N LYS A 82 -6.29 11.06 1.50
CA LYS A 82 -6.31 12.37 0.84
C LYS A 82 -5.67 12.36 -0.54
N HIS A 83 -4.82 11.38 -0.83
CA HIS A 83 -3.99 11.36 -2.03
C HIS A 83 -4.45 10.31 -3.04
N LEU A 84 -5.56 9.61 -2.77
CA LEU A 84 -6.13 8.56 -3.63
C LEU A 84 -5.13 7.43 -3.93
N ILE A 85 -4.16 7.21 -3.03
CA ILE A 85 -3.12 6.18 -3.17
C ILE A 85 -3.76 4.79 -3.15
N LEU A 86 -4.69 4.54 -2.24
CA LEU A 86 -5.37 3.26 -2.14
C LEU A 86 -6.21 2.97 -3.38
N GLU A 87 -6.88 3.99 -3.92
CA GLU A 87 -7.69 3.84 -5.14
C GLU A 87 -6.81 3.54 -6.35
N LEU A 88 -5.71 4.26 -6.47
CA LEU A 88 -4.69 4.03 -7.48
C LEU A 88 -4.18 2.58 -7.44
N ILE A 89 -3.74 2.10 -6.27
CA ILE A 89 -3.21 0.74 -6.10
C ILE A 89 -4.27 -0.30 -6.46
N ASN A 90 -5.50 -0.17 -5.95
CA ASN A 90 -6.58 -1.13 -6.19
C ASN A 90 -6.99 -1.23 -7.67
N ARG A 91 -6.87 -0.14 -8.43
CA ARG A 91 -7.17 -0.15 -9.87
C ARG A 91 -6.02 -0.69 -10.71
N LEU A 92 -4.80 -0.40 -10.30
CA LEU A 92 -3.57 -0.90 -10.89
C LEU A 92 -3.37 -2.40 -10.68
N SER A 93 -3.87 -2.96 -9.56
CA SER A 93 -3.84 -4.40 -9.32
C SER A 93 -4.87 -5.17 -10.16
N LYS A 94 -5.94 -4.52 -10.62
CA LYS A 94 -7.02 -5.15 -11.41
C LYS A 94 -6.83 -5.08 -12.92
N SER A 95 -5.99 -4.16 -13.38
CA SER A 95 -5.77 -3.90 -14.81
C SER A 95 -4.44 -3.20 -14.95
N LYS A 96 -3.68 -3.49 -16.01
CA LYS A 96 -2.53 -2.69 -16.44
C LYS A 96 -3.06 -1.63 -17.43
N PRO A 97 -3.51 -0.44 -16.99
CA PRO A 97 -4.26 0.46 -17.86
C PRO A 97 -3.34 1.14 -18.87
N THR A 98 -3.56 0.95 -20.17
CA THR A 98 -2.85 1.70 -21.23
C THR A 98 -3.01 3.22 -21.05
N TYR A 99 -4.22 3.67 -20.69
CA TYR A 99 -4.53 5.05 -20.32
C TYR A 99 -5.70 5.07 -19.32
N LYS A 100 -5.58 5.84 -18.24
CA LYS A 100 -6.70 6.14 -17.33
C LYS A 100 -6.63 7.59 -16.85
N GLU A 101 -7.79 8.23 -16.85
CA GLU A 101 -7.96 9.57 -16.32
C GLU A 101 -9.00 9.56 -15.21
N PHE A 102 -8.67 10.21 -14.11
CA PHE A 102 -9.53 10.34 -12.94
C PHE A 102 -9.71 11.80 -12.61
N GLU A 103 -10.95 12.15 -12.33
CA GLU A 103 -11.33 13.50 -12.02
C GLU A 103 -12.21 13.52 -10.78
N SER A 104 -11.76 14.26 -9.76
CA SER A 104 -12.53 14.58 -8.57
C SER A 104 -12.82 16.08 -8.54
N LYS A 105 -13.61 16.55 -7.56
CA LYS A 105 -13.85 18.00 -7.37
C LYS A 105 -12.54 18.79 -7.23
N LYS A 106 -11.51 18.23 -6.59
CA LYS A 106 -10.28 18.95 -6.22
C LYS A 106 -9.04 18.58 -7.02
N TYR A 107 -9.00 17.36 -7.54
CA TYR A 107 -7.81 16.79 -8.16
C TYR A 107 -8.14 16.09 -9.47
N ARG A 108 -7.20 16.16 -10.40
CA ARG A 108 -7.17 15.33 -11.61
C ARG A 108 -5.92 14.45 -11.53
N LEU A 109 -6.07 13.16 -11.84
CA LEU A 109 -5.00 12.19 -11.90
C LEU A 109 -5.03 11.50 -13.26
N ILE A 110 -3.95 11.62 -14.02
CA ILE A 110 -3.79 10.96 -15.31
C ILE A 110 -2.74 9.88 -15.14
N ILE A 111 -3.03 8.67 -15.60
CA ILE A 111 -2.12 7.53 -15.65
C ILE A 111 -1.99 7.11 -17.11
N ARG A 112 -0.76 6.98 -17.59
CA ARG A 112 -0.47 6.46 -18.94
C ARG A 112 0.53 5.34 -18.81
N CYS A 113 0.16 4.14 -19.21
CA CYS A 113 1.08 3.01 -19.22
C CYS A 113 1.42 2.62 -20.65
N LYS A 114 2.71 2.57 -20.96
CA LYS A 114 3.23 2.10 -22.24
C LYS A 114 4.45 1.22 -21.96
N ASP A 115 4.52 0.06 -22.59
CA ASP A 115 5.68 -0.85 -22.52
C ASP A 115 6.12 -1.18 -21.09
N GLY A 116 5.14 -1.41 -20.20
CA GLY A 116 5.41 -1.71 -18.78
C GLY A 116 5.73 -0.50 -17.91
N VAL A 117 5.90 0.70 -18.46
CA VAL A 117 6.15 1.93 -17.69
C VAL A 117 4.86 2.73 -17.55
N CYS A 118 4.43 2.99 -16.31
CA CYS A 118 3.27 3.81 -16.00
C CYS A 118 3.68 5.19 -15.49
N ASN A 119 3.43 6.23 -16.29
CA ASN A 119 3.59 7.62 -15.90
C ASN A 119 2.32 8.13 -15.23
N TYR A 120 2.46 8.91 -14.16
CA TYR A 120 1.33 9.55 -13.49
C TYR A 120 1.52 11.07 -13.35
N ILE A 121 0.45 11.81 -13.61
CA ILE A 121 0.37 13.26 -13.44
C ILE A 121 -0.79 13.56 -12.50
N ARG A 122 -0.49 14.19 -11.37
CA ARG A 122 -1.51 14.70 -10.45
C ARG A 122 -1.52 16.23 -10.51
N SER A 123 -2.66 16.82 -10.79
CA SER A 123 -2.86 18.27 -10.73
C SER A 123 -3.93 18.65 -9.71
N ASN A 124 -3.68 19.76 -9.02
CA ASN A 124 -4.71 20.41 -8.22
C ASN A 124 -5.50 21.36 -9.14
N LYS A 125 -6.83 21.30 -9.09
CA LYS A 125 -7.65 22.17 -9.95
C LYS A 125 -7.68 23.62 -9.48
N TYR A 126 -7.51 23.83 -8.17
CA TYR A 126 -7.60 25.15 -7.55
C TYR A 126 -6.24 25.79 -7.28
N LYS A 127 -5.15 25.05 -7.48
CA LYS A 127 -3.78 25.57 -7.35
C LYS A 127 -3.04 25.22 -8.62
N LYS A 128 -2.24 26.14 -9.19
CA LYS A 128 -1.32 25.85 -10.30
C LYS A 128 -0.14 24.95 -9.86
N SER A 129 -0.43 23.82 -9.21
CA SER A 129 0.57 22.86 -8.78
C SER A 129 0.25 21.49 -9.34
N SER A 130 1.31 20.86 -9.86
CA SER A 130 1.26 19.49 -10.37
C SER A 130 2.46 18.70 -9.84
N SER A 131 2.27 17.39 -9.67
CA SER A 131 3.32 16.45 -9.32
C SER A 131 3.33 15.34 -10.35
N LYS A 132 4.52 14.97 -10.83
CA LYS A 132 4.74 13.90 -11.81
C LYS A 132 5.54 12.77 -11.16
N GLY A 133 5.38 11.56 -11.68
CA GLY A 133 6.26 10.43 -11.38
C GLY A 133 5.99 9.26 -12.31
N TYR A 134 6.75 8.18 -12.14
CA TYR A 134 6.62 6.97 -12.94
C TYR A 134 6.78 5.72 -12.07
N ARG A 135 6.26 4.59 -12.57
CA ARG A 135 6.45 3.26 -12.00
C ARG A 135 6.68 2.26 -13.12
N GLU A 136 7.75 1.51 -13.02
CA GLU A 136 8.00 0.36 -13.88
C GLU A 136 7.27 -0.87 -13.34
N TYR A 137 6.52 -1.54 -14.20
CA TYR A 137 6.04 -2.89 -13.99
C TYR A 137 7.06 -3.85 -14.60
N LEU A 138 8.11 -4.14 -13.85
CA LEU A 138 8.86 -5.38 -14.06
C LEU A 138 7.89 -6.55 -13.84
N ASN A 139 8.04 -7.61 -14.62
CA ASN A 139 7.16 -8.79 -14.67
C ASN A 139 7.12 -9.58 -13.33
N ASP A 140 6.53 -9.00 -12.28
CA ASP A 140 6.51 -9.59 -10.93
C ASP A 140 5.09 -9.73 -10.36
N PHE A 141 4.17 -10.14 -11.23
CA PHE A 141 3.02 -10.94 -10.85
C PHE A 141 2.95 -12.12 -11.80
N ARG A 142 3.92 -13.05 -11.65
CA ARG A 142 3.65 -14.44 -12.01
C ARG A 142 2.78 -14.98 -10.88
N ASP A 143 1.51 -15.18 -11.18
CA ASP A 143 0.63 -16.09 -10.41
C ASP A 143 1.27 -17.48 -10.35
#